data_AF-A0A9E0Y9H4-F1
#
_entry.id   AF-A0A9E0Y9H4-F1
#
_cell.length_a   1.000
_cell.length_b   1.000
_cell.length_c   1.000
_cell.angle_alpha   90.00
_cell.angle_beta   90.00
_cell.angle_gamma   90.00
#
_symmetry.space_group_name_H-M   'P 1'
#
loop_
_entity.id
_entity.type
_entity.pdbx_description
1 polymer ?
#
loop_
_entity_poly.entity_id
_entity_poly.type
_entity_poly.pdbx_seq_one_letter_code
_entity_poly.pdbx_strand_id
1 'polypeptide(L)'
;MRRRIEIITVERERIVRAANGGFCPVCKCPGALLSTAEAASLAGVKASSVRRWLARRLAHGVKTRGGRYRVCKNSLFDKIDGRADRPV
;
A
#
# COMPACT_ATOMS: atom_id res chain seq x y z
N MET A 1 -45.11 -16.26 -20.46
CA MET A 1 -44.50 -16.28 -19.11
C MET A 1 -43.41 -15.21 -19.04
N ARG A 2 -43.49 -14.26 -18.10
CA ARG A 2 -42.47 -13.19 -17.92
C ARG A 2 -41.59 -13.53 -16.71
N ARG A 3 -40.26 -13.53 -16.87
CA ARG A 3 -39.31 -13.74 -15.77
C ARG A 3 -39.00 -12.38 -15.14
N ARG A 4 -39.16 -12.27 -13.82
CA ARG A 4 -38.78 -11.09 -13.04
C ARG A 4 -37.33 -11.27 -12.59
N ILE A 5 -36.47 -10.30 -12.88
CA ILE A 5 -35.09 -10.26 -12.41
C ILE A 5 -35.04 -9.25 -11.27
N GLU A 6 -34.61 -9.69 -10.09
CA GLU A 6 -34.36 -8.84 -8.93
C GLU A 6 -32.85 -8.65 -8.78
N ILE A 7 -32.41 -7.40 -8.84
CA ILE A 7 -31.00 -7.03 -8.65
C ILE A 7 -30.86 -6.63 -7.18
N ILE A 8 -30.13 -7.43 -6.41
CA ILE A 8 -29.83 -7.15 -5.00
C ILE A 8 -28.51 -6.38 -4.95
N THR A 9 -28.57 -5.08 -4.66
CA THR A 9 -27.39 -4.26 -4.37
C THR A 9 -26.93 -4.52 -2.93
N VAL A 10 -25.73 -5.07 -2.79
CA VAL A 10 -25.07 -5.25 -1.48
C VAL A 10 -24.07 -4.13 -1.30
N GLU A 11 -24.38 -3.17 -0.43
CA GLU A 11 -23.40 -2.19 0.05
C GLU A 11 -22.39 -2.91 0.95
N ARG A 12 -21.16 -3.06 0.47
CA ARG A 12 -20.05 -3.55 1.28
C ARG A 12 -19.25 -2.37 1.81
N GLU A 13 -19.50 -1.98 3.06
CA GLU A 13 -18.58 -1.12 3.78
C GLU A 13 -17.24 -1.86 3.98
N ARG A 14 -16.21 -1.42 3.27
CA ARG A 14 -14.84 -1.89 3.50
C ARG A 14 -14.30 -1.14 4.71
N ILE A 15 -14.28 -1.79 5.87
CA ILE A 15 -13.56 -1.27 7.05
C ILE A 15 -12.06 -1.27 6.71
N VAL A 16 -11.54 -0.14 6.25
CA VAL A 16 -10.11 0.09 6.10
C VAL A 16 -9.60 0.46 7.50
N ARG A 17 -8.97 -0.49 8.20
CA ARG A 17 -8.25 -0.16 9.44
C ARG A 17 -7.21 0.91 9.10
N ALA A 18 -7.45 2.14 9.55
CA ALA A 18 -6.57 3.26 9.32
C ALA A 18 -5.15 2.87 9.73
N ALA A 19 -4.19 3.06 8.81
CA ALA A 19 -2.79 2.77 9.04
C ALA A 19 -2.36 3.49 10.33
N ASN A 20 -1.82 2.74 11.29
CA ASN A 20 -1.12 3.31 12.43
C ASN A 20 -0.21 4.41 11.91
N GLY A 21 -0.48 5.66 12.30
CA GLY A 21 0.40 6.79 12.01
C GLY A 21 1.81 6.40 12.42
N GLY A 22 2.70 6.31 11.45
CA GLY A 22 4.03 5.75 11.64
C GLY A 22 5.07 6.73 11.17
N PHE A 23 6.24 6.66 11.78
CA PHE A 23 7.40 7.36 11.28
C PHE A 23 8.15 6.45 10.32
N CYS A 24 8.47 6.94 9.12
CA CYS A 24 9.36 6.23 8.23
C CYS A 24 10.81 6.53 8.66
N PRO A 25 11.60 5.54 9.10
CA PRO A 25 12.98 5.78 9.55
C PRO A 25 13.91 6.24 8.41
N VAL A 26 13.51 6.04 7.15
CA VAL A 26 14.31 6.44 5.98
C VAL A 26 13.94 7.85 5.52
N CYS A 27 12.65 8.15 5.33
CA CYS A 27 12.21 9.49 4.93
C CYS A 27 12.33 10.52 6.06
N LYS A 28 12.43 10.05 7.31
CA LYS A 28 12.36 10.85 8.54
C LYS A 28 11.13 11.76 8.63
N CYS A 29 10.03 11.36 8.00
CA CYS A 29 8.79 12.11 7.99
C CYS A 29 7.64 11.28 8.59
N PRO A 30 6.67 11.92 9.25
CA PRO A 30 5.42 11.28 9.61
C PRO A 30 4.68 10.87 8.32
N GLY A 31 4.16 9.65 8.29
CA GLY A 31 3.45 9.16 7.11
C GLY A 31 2.74 7.84 7.36
N ALA A 32 1.74 7.55 6.54
CA ALA A 32 1.04 6.28 6.63
C ALA A 32 1.99 5.12 6.28
N LEU A 33 2.06 4.14 7.17
CA LEU A 33 2.77 2.88 6.97
C LEU A 33 1.78 1.77 6.58
N LEU A 34 1.71 1.50 5.28
CA LEU A 34 0.78 0.56 4.67
C LEU A 34 1.26 -0.88 4.85
N SER A 35 0.37 -1.85 4.98
CA SER A 35 0.73 -3.24 4.71
C SER A 35 1.14 -3.42 3.24
N THR A 36 1.82 -4.51 2.92
CA THR A 36 2.13 -4.85 1.53
C THR A 36 0.90 -5.02 0.66
N ALA A 37 -0.22 -5.47 1.22
CA ALA A 37 -1.49 -5.62 0.50
C ALA A 37 -2.14 -4.25 0.22
N GLU A 38 -2.13 -3.33 1.18
CA GLU A 38 -2.62 -1.96 0.98
C GLU A 38 -1.77 -1.21 -0.03
N ALA A 39 -0.44 -1.29 0.07
CA ALA A 39 0.47 -0.69 -0.91
C ALA A 39 0.25 -1.26 -2.33
N ALA A 40 0.04 -2.57 -2.44
CA ALA A 40 -0.25 -3.23 -3.71
C ALA A 40 -1.58 -2.75 -4.32
N SER A 41 -2.63 -2.68 -3.50
CA SER A 41 -3.94 -2.16 -3.91
C SER A 41 -3.86 -0.70 -4.34
N LEU A 42 -3.05 0.11 -3.66
CA LEU A 42 -2.90 1.53 -3.93
C LEU A 42 -2.10 1.79 -5.21
N ALA A 43 -1.08 0.97 -5.47
CA ALA A 43 -0.24 1.06 -6.66
C ALA A 43 -0.78 0.28 -7.87
N GLY A 44 -1.93 -0.43 -7.74
CA GLY A 44 -2.48 -1.24 -8.82
C GLY A 44 -1.61 -2.43 -9.23
N VAL A 45 -0.78 -2.97 -8.33
CA VAL A 45 0.16 -4.08 -8.61
C VAL A 45 -0.06 -5.29 -7.70
N LYS A 46 0.62 -6.40 -7.99
CA LYS A 46 0.65 -7.57 -7.09
C LYS A 46 1.52 -7.28 -5.86
N ALA A 47 1.15 -7.83 -4.71
CA ALA A 47 1.95 -7.73 -3.47
C ALA A 47 3.36 -8.31 -3.60
N SER A 48 3.58 -9.26 -4.52
CA SER A 48 4.93 -9.75 -4.87
C SER A 48 5.80 -8.67 -5.51
N SER A 49 5.23 -7.78 -6.32
CA SER A 49 5.95 -6.63 -6.90
C SER A 49 6.39 -5.66 -5.80
N VAL A 50 5.51 -5.35 -4.85
CA VAL A 50 5.85 -4.52 -3.68
C VAL A 50 6.98 -5.15 -2.85
N ARG A 51 6.92 -6.46 -2.58
CA ARG A 51 8.01 -7.17 -1.90
C ARG A 51 9.34 -7.10 -2.66
N ARG A 52 9.29 -7.19 -4.00
CA ARG A 52 10.48 -7.03 -4.85
C ARG A 52 11.04 -5.62 -4.79
N TRP A 53 10.19 -4.59 -4.75
CA TRP A 53 10.62 -3.20 -4.59
C TRP A 53 11.32 -2.99 -3.25
N LEU A 54 10.77 -3.53 -2.15
CA LEU A 54 11.42 -3.50 -0.84
C LEU A 54 12.79 -4.20 -0.86
N ALA A 55 12.87 -5.40 -1.45
CA ALA A 55 14.12 -6.16 -1.55
C ALA A 55 15.21 -5.41 -2.36
N ARG A 56 14.79 -4.66 -3.38
CA ARG A 56 15.67 -3.83 -4.22
C ARG A 56 15.88 -2.42 -3.67
N ARG A 57 15.39 -2.10 -2.47
CA ARG A 57 15.44 -0.77 -1.85
C ARG A 57 14.81 0.34 -2.71
N LEU A 58 13.87 -0.02 -3.58
CA LEU A 58 13.12 0.91 -4.44
C LEU A 58 11.93 1.56 -3.72
N ALA A 59 11.51 1.00 -2.58
CA ALA A 59 10.51 1.55 -1.68
C ALA A 59 11.00 1.36 -0.24
N HIS A 60 10.59 2.27 0.65
CA HIS A 60 10.92 2.14 2.07
C HIS A 60 9.94 1.22 2.76
N GLY A 61 10.46 0.35 3.61
CA GLY A 61 9.64 -0.46 4.48
C GLY A 61 10.34 -0.81 5.78
N VAL A 62 9.52 -1.02 6.80
CA VAL A 62 9.94 -1.42 8.14
C VAL A 62 9.37 -2.79 8.41
N LYS A 63 10.22 -3.70 8.90
CA LYS A 63 9.78 -5.03 9.31
C LYS A 63 9.18 -4.93 10.73
N THR A 64 7.97 -5.43 10.92
CA THR A 64 7.34 -5.50 12.23
C THR A 64 7.95 -6.65 13.06
N ARG A 65 7.73 -6.64 14.38
CA ARG A 65 8.11 -7.77 15.25
C ARG A 65 7.57 -9.12 14.77
N GLY A 66 6.38 -9.14 14.18
CA GLY A 66 5.77 -10.33 13.57
C GLY A 66 6.30 -10.69 12.18
N GLY A 67 7.40 -10.10 11.74
CA GLY A 67 8.08 -10.42 10.48
C GLY A 67 7.43 -9.87 9.21
N ARG A 68 6.30 -9.17 9.31
CA ARG A 68 5.58 -8.56 8.18
C ARG A 68 6.19 -7.20 7.83
N TYR A 69 6.11 -6.80 6.55
CA TYR A 69 6.56 -5.46 6.15
C TYR A 69 5.43 -4.44 6.22
N ARG A 70 5.80 -3.24 6.67
CA ARG A 70 5.03 -2.01 6.55
C ARG A 70 5.74 -1.07 5.59
N VAL A 71 5.06 -0.65 4.53
CA VAL A 71 5.56 0.14 3.40
C VAL A 71 5.23 1.61 3.63
N CYS A 72 6.21 2.49 3.46
CA CYS A 72 5.98 3.93 3.55
C CYS A 72 5.18 4.42 2.33
N LYS A 73 4.03 5.05 2.58
CA LYS A 73 3.18 5.62 1.52
C LYS A 73 3.95 6.61 0.64
N ASN A 74 4.76 7.49 1.23
CA ASN A 74 5.46 8.55 0.47
C ASN A 74 6.43 7.97 -0.57
N SER A 75 7.27 7.03 -0.15
CA SER A 75 8.22 6.36 -1.09
C SER A 75 7.55 5.49 -2.15
N LEU A 76 6.29 5.09 -1.93
CA LEU A 76 5.54 4.29 -2.89
C LEU A 76 5.16 5.12 -4.12
N PHE A 77 4.81 6.39 -3.91
CA PHE A 77 4.34 7.29 -4.98
C PHE A 77 5.47 7.98 -5.75
N ASP A 78 6.67 8.11 -5.16
CA ASP A 78 7.86 8.54 -5.92
C ASP A 78 8.12 7.62 -7.15
N LYS A 79 7.63 6.37 -7.13
CA LYS A 79 7.71 5.44 -8.26
C LYS A 79 6.52 5.48 -9.21
N ILE A 80 5.36 5.94 -8.77
CA ILE A 80 4.14 5.99 -9.58
C ILE A 80 4.14 7.25 -10.44
N ASP A 81 4.62 8.37 -9.90
CA ASP A 81 4.58 9.68 -10.58
C ASP A 81 5.81 9.94 -11.47
N GLY A 82 6.67 8.94 -11.71
CA GLY A 82 7.87 9.10 -12.55
C GLY A 82 8.96 10.01 -11.97
N ARG A 83 8.82 10.50 -10.72
CA ARG A 83 9.90 11.19 -9.98
C ARG A 83 10.91 10.17 -9.44
N ALA A 84 11.54 9.44 -10.35
CA ALA A 84 12.80 8.82 -10.05
C ALA A 84 13.83 9.93 -9.83
N ASP A 85 14.53 9.81 -8.71
CA ASP A 85 15.78 10.49 -8.37
C ASP A 85 15.69 11.81 -7.61
N ARG A 86 15.98 11.71 -6.31
CA ARG A 86 16.61 12.76 -5.53
C ARG A 86 17.79 12.09 -4.81
N PRO A 87 19.05 12.42 -5.14
CA PRO A 87 20.19 11.82 -4.49
C PRO A 87 20.23 12.26 -3.02
N VAL A 88 20.62 11.32 -2.15
CA VAL A 88 21.03 11.60 -0.77
C VAL A 88 22.46 12.10 -0.73
#